data_AF-A0A1G8NLB1-F1
#
_entry.id   AF-A0A1G8NLB1-F1
#
_cell.length_a   1.000
_cell.length_b   1.000
_cell.length_c   1.000
_cell.angle_alpha   90.00
_cell.angle_beta   90.00
_cell.angle_gamma   90.00
#
_symmetry.space_group_name_H-M   'P 1'
#
loop_
_entity.id
_entity.type
_entity.pdbx_description
1 polymer ?
#
loop_
_entity_poly.entity_id
_entity_poly.type
_entity_poly.pdbx_seq_one_letter_code
_entity_poly.pdbx_strand_id
1 'polypeptide(L)'
;MVVKSLSWGVAGVLVGALGASLLGPAVELPVPEPAALSQLQEENRLLNQELALLMAVVYHIAERHDIPLAGLAPADARQASADSSPATEAVVSVAQEVAMAERALAQIQQAMTLDQALQHQALSEGWAFDASLKRQRLAIWQQARQSVSSQAYGDALARAGLPNQLYVGSVYSNSEASRQGVQPGDVILAIDGQRAFNREDLKLAGLASEGASVEVELMRGHQSLTVWLSTLSQGLEVYSRSVR
;
A
#
# COMPACT_ATOMS: atom_id res chain seq x y z
N MET A 1 -48.30 42.01 9.50
CA MET A 1 -47.96 40.58 9.39
C MET A 1 -46.86 40.29 10.39
N VAL A 2 -47.09 39.28 11.21
CA VAL A 2 -46.48 39.09 12.54
C VAL A 2 -45.12 38.39 12.43
N VAL A 3 -44.12 38.98 13.10
CA VAL A 3 -42.83 38.41 13.44
C VAL A 3 -43.01 37.32 14.48
N LYS A 4 -42.33 36.17 14.33
CA LYS A 4 -42.11 35.23 15.44
C LYS A 4 -40.62 34.95 15.59
N SER A 5 -40.08 35.53 16.65
CA SER A 5 -38.83 35.19 17.32
C SER A 5 -38.97 33.86 18.06
N LEU A 6 -37.84 33.15 18.24
CA LEU A 6 -37.58 32.41 19.47
C LEU A 6 -36.08 32.28 19.70
N SER A 7 -35.61 33.00 20.70
CA SER A 7 -34.37 32.79 21.47
C SER A 7 -34.72 31.84 22.64
N TRP A 8 -33.88 31.11 23.38
CA TRP A 8 -32.48 31.18 23.81
C TRP A 8 -32.01 29.78 24.23
N GLY A 9 -30.70 29.60 24.40
CA GLY A 9 -30.12 28.53 25.21
C GLY A 9 -28.60 28.55 25.24
N VAL A 10 -28.01 29.49 25.97
CA VAL A 10 -26.55 29.56 26.23
C VAL A 10 -26.21 28.66 27.42
N ALA A 11 -25.25 27.75 27.23
CA ALA A 11 -24.33 27.25 28.25
C ALA A 11 -23.05 26.86 27.48
N GLY A 12 -21.87 27.46 27.65
CA GLY A 12 -21.33 28.11 28.83
C GLY A 12 -20.41 27.15 29.57
N VAL A 13 -19.25 26.79 28.99
CA VAL A 13 -18.06 26.40 29.77
C VAL A 13 -16.83 27.08 29.17
N LEU A 14 -16.40 28.11 29.88
CA LEU A 14 -15.06 28.69 29.82
C LEU A 14 -14.09 27.77 30.58
N VAL A 15 -12.99 27.40 29.95
CA VAL A 15 -11.71 27.17 30.64
C VAL A 15 -10.64 27.98 29.88
N GLY A 16 -10.04 28.94 30.59
CA GLY A 16 -8.97 29.81 30.12
C GLY A 16 -7.63 29.08 29.94
N ALA A 17 -6.51 29.69 29.57
CA ALA A 17 -6.19 31.04 29.11
C ALA A 17 -4.71 31.00 28.64
N LEU A 18 -4.38 31.89 27.68
CA LEU A 18 -3.05 32.49 27.40
C LEU A 18 -1.96 31.66 26.69
N GLY A 19 -1.61 32.10 25.47
CA GLY A 19 -0.37 31.72 24.80
C GLY A 19 -0.26 32.12 23.33
N ALA A 20 -0.08 33.42 23.07
CA ALA A 20 0.53 34.07 21.89
C ALA A 20 0.21 33.59 20.45
N SER A 21 -0.36 34.52 19.67
CA SER A 21 -0.50 34.51 18.21
C SER A 21 0.79 34.18 17.45
N LEU A 22 0.67 33.41 16.35
CA LEU A 22 1.24 33.66 15.00
C LEU A 22 1.19 32.36 14.14
N LEU A 23 0.00 31.95 13.67
CA LEU A 23 -0.10 30.96 12.58
C LEU A 23 -1.27 31.34 11.64
N GLY A 24 -1.04 31.24 10.34
CA GLY A 24 -2.08 31.37 9.31
C GLY A 24 -3.15 30.28 9.45
N PRO A 25 -4.25 30.35 8.67
CA PRO A 25 -5.35 29.40 8.83
C PRO A 25 -4.83 27.98 8.60
N ALA A 26 -4.94 27.15 9.63
CA ALA A 26 -4.76 25.71 9.50
C ALA A 26 -5.74 25.21 8.45
N VAL A 27 -5.22 24.53 7.42
CA VAL A 27 -6.07 23.71 6.55
C VAL A 27 -6.46 22.51 7.39
N GLU A 28 -7.58 22.64 8.09
CA GLU A 28 -8.26 21.54 8.76
C GLU A 28 -8.68 20.57 7.65
N LEU A 29 -7.99 19.43 7.53
CA LEU A 29 -8.47 18.36 6.67
C LEU A 29 -9.86 17.97 7.19
N PRO A 30 -10.90 17.97 6.34
CA PRO A 30 -12.22 17.58 6.79
C PRO A 30 -12.12 16.13 7.27
N VAL A 31 -12.29 15.95 8.58
CA VAL A 31 -12.52 14.63 9.16
C VAL A 31 -13.74 14.09 8.42
N PRO A 32 -13.65 12.94 7.72
CA PRO A 32 -14.79 12.41 6.98
C PRO A 32 -15.94 12.28 7.95
N GLU A 33 -17.09 12.87 7.61
CA GLU A 33 -18.26 12.78 8.47
C GLU A 33 -18.48 11.29 8.83
N PRO A 34 -18.82 10.95 10.09
CA PRO A 34 -19.02 9.57 10.50
C PRO A 34 -20.06 8.84 9.62
N ALA A 35 -20.97 9.60 9.02
CA ALA A 35 -21.90 9.12 8.00
C ALA A 35 -21.20 8.62 6.72
N ALA A 36 -20.20 9.34 6.19
CA ALA A 36 -19.45 8.94 5.00
C ALA A 36 -18.58 7.69 5.25
N LEU A 37 -17.99 7.57 6.45
CA LEU A 37 -17.25 6.36 6.84
C LEU A 37 -18.18 5.14 6.93
N SER A 38 -19.37 5.31 7.52
CA SER A 38 -20.36 4.24 7.61
C SER A 38 -20.93 3.82 6.25
N GLN A 39 -21.10 4.77 5.33
CA GLN A 39 -21.53 4.49 3.96
C GLN A 39 -20.49 3.68 3.19
N LEU A 40 -19.21 4.04 3.31
CA LEU A 40 -18.11 3.29 2.69
C LEU A 40 -17.95 1.89 3.29
N GLN A 41 -18.19 1.75 4.60
CA GLN A 41 -18.20 0.45 5.27
C GLN A 41 -19.36 -0.42 4.81
N GLU A 42 -20.55 0.16 4.64
CA GLU A 42 -21.72 -0.55 4.12
C GLU A 42 -21.56 -0.93 2.65
N GLU A 43 -20.99 -0.05 1.84
CA GLU A 43 -20.66 -0.33 0.44
C GLU A 43 -19.64 -1.47 0.33
N ASN A 44 -18.58 -1.46 1.14
CA ASN A 44 -17.63 -2.58 1.22
C ASN A 44 -18.30 -3.88 1.67
N ARG A 45 -19.24 -3.81 2.62
CA ARG A 45 -20.00 -4.98 3.09
C ARG A 45 -20.83 -5.58 1.96
N LEU A 46 -21.49 -4.74 1.16
CA LEU A 46 -22.32 -5.15 0.03
C LEU A 46 -21.47 -5.73 -1.12
N LEU A 47 -20.37 -5.09 -1.47
CA LEU A 47 -19.41 -5.59 -2.47
C LEU A 47 -18.84 -6.97 -2.08
N ASN A 48 -18.49 -7.14 -0.79
CA ASN A 48 -18.01 -8.43 -0.29
C ASN A 48 -19.09 -9.53 -0.32
N GLN A 49 -20.36 -9.17 -0.11
CA GLN A 49 -21.49 -10.10 -0.26
C GLN A 49 -21.74 -10.50 -1.71
N GLU A 50 -21.66 -9.53 -2.63
CA GLU A 50 -21.80 -9.79 -4.07
C GLU A 50 -20.69 -10.71 -4.58
N LEU A 51 -19.45 -10.47 -4.16
CA LEU A 51 -18.32 -11.34 -4.48
C LEU A 51 -18.52 -12.77 -3.96
N ALA A 52 -19.04 -12.93 -2.74
CA ALA A 52 -19.33 -14.24 -2.16
C ALA A 52 -20.41 -15.00 -2.95
N LEU A 53 -21.47 -14.30 -3.39
CA LEU A 53 -22.53 -14.89 -4.22
C LEU A 53 -22.02 -15.29 -5.61
N LEU A 54 -21.21 -14.43 -6.24
CA LEU A 54 -20.58 -14.74 -7.53
C LEU A 54 -19.66 -15.97 -7.41
N MET A 55 -18.88 -16.05 -6.32
CA MET A 55 -18.03 -17.21 -6.07
C MET A 55 -18.82 -18.49 -5.81
N ALA A 56 -19.95 -18.40 -5.11
CA ALA A 56 -20.84 -19.54 -4.92
C ALA A 56 -21.43 -20.05 -6.24
N VAL A 57 -21.80 -19.15 -7.17
CA VAL A 57 -22.26 -19.51 -8.51
C VAL A 57 -21.14 -20.17 -9.32
N VAL A 58 -19.93 -19.60 -9.29
CA VAL A 58 -18.76 -20.17 -9.97
C VAL A 58 -18.45 -21.58 -9.44
N TYR A 59 -18.49 -21.76 -8.12
CA TYR A 59 -18.29 -23.08 -7.50
C TYR A 59 -19.36 -24.08 -7.95
N HIS A 60 -20.63 -23.66 -7.98
CA HIS A 60 -21.74 -24.51 -8.42
C HIS A 60 -21.63 -24.93 -9.90
N ILE A 61 -21.20 -24.02 -10.77
CA ILE A 61 -20.98 -24.32 -12.19
C ILE A 61 -19.82 -25.30 -12.34
N ALA A 62 -18.73 -25.07 -11.62
CA ALA A 62 -17.57 -25.93 -11.71
C ALA A 62 -17.82 -27.35 -11.20
N GLU A 63 -18.60 -27.50 -10.12
CA GLU A 63 -19.02 -28.80 -9.60
C GLU A 63 -19.91 -29.56 -10.60
N ARG A 64 -20.78 -28.86 -11.33
CA ARG A 64 -21.60 -29.47 -12.40
C ARG A 64 -20.79 -29.89 -13.63
N HIS A 65 -19.67 -29.21 -13.89
CA HIS A 65 -18.86 -29.41 -15.10
C HIS A 65 -17.51 -30.11 -14.87
N ASP A 66 -17.30 -30.66 -13.66
CA ASP A 66 -16.09 -31.38 -13.25
C ASP A 66 -14.79 -30.55 -13.45
N ILE A 67 -14.91 -29.23 -13.26
CA ILE A 67 -13.80 -28.27 -13.38
C ILE A 67 -13.09 -28.20 -12.01
N PRO A 68 -11.81 -28.58 -11.90
CA PRO A 68 -11.12 -28.57 -10.61
C PRO A 68 -10.84 -27.14 -10.12
N LEU A 69 -11.55 -26.68 -9.08
CA LEU A 69 -11.26 -25.43 -8.33
C LEU A 69 -10.37 -25.70 -7.11
N ALA A 70 -9.18 -26.28 -7.31
CA ALA A 70 -8.23 -26.43 -6.22
C ALA A 70 -7.79 -25.04 -5.70
N GLY A 71 -8.21 -24.67 -4.47
CA GLY A 71 -7.67 -23.51 -3.74
C GLY A 71 -8.64 -22.60 -2.96
N LEU A 72 -9.97 -22.82 -2.98
CA LEU A 72 -10.96 -21.89 -2.39
C LEU A 72 -11.93 -22.51 -1.37
N ALA A 73 -11.56 -23.61 -0.69
CA ALA A 73 -12.42 -24.20 0.35
C ALA A 73 -12.37 -23.43 1.69
N PRO A 74 -13.49 -23.28 2.43
CA PRO A 74 -13.49 -22.68 3.77
C PRO A 74 -12.71 -23.56 4.77
N ALA A 75 -11.90 -22.89 5.59
CA ALA A 75 -10.97 -23.51 6.52
C ALA A 75 -11.68 -24.01 7.79
N ASP A 76 -12.40 -25.11 7.70
CA ASP A 76 -12.91 -25.85 8.88
C ASP A 76 -12.79 -27.34 8.66
N ALA A 77 -11.55 -27.84 8.65
CA ALA A 77 -11.22 -29.23 8.96
C ALA A 77 -9.71 -29.42 8.90
N ARG A 78 -9.06 -29.40 10.07
CA ARG A 78 -7.91 -30.26 10.46
C ARG A 78 -7.21 -29.72 11.70
N GLN A 79 -7.81 -29.97 12.87
CA GLN A 79 -7.06 -30.12 14.11
C GLN A 79 -7.03 -31.61 14.43
N ALA A 80 -5.92 -32.27 14.09
CA ALA A 80 -5.62 -33.60 14.58
C ALA A 80 -4.10 -33.77 14.72
N SER A 81 -3.71 -34.07 15.97
CA SER A 81 -2.45 -34.62 16.47
C SER A 81 -1.16 -33.81 16.26
N ALA A 82 -0.79 -33.13 17.35
CA ALA A 82 0.56 -32.69 17.67
C ALA A 82 1.44 -33.91 18.01
N ASP A 83 2.39 -34.20 17.12
CA ASP A 83 3.69 -34.79 17.45
C ASP A 83 4.59 -34.57 16.21
N SER A 84 5.03 -33.33 16.01
CA SER A 84 5.90 -32.97 14.88
C SER A 84 7.36 -33.08 15.30
N SER A 85 8.07 -34.05 14.73
CA SER A 85 9.53 -34.07 14.72
C SER A 85 10.07 -32.80 14.05
N PRO A 86 11.26 -32.29 14.42
CA PRO A 86 11.83 -31.05 13.85
C PRO A 86 12.00 -31.09 12.32
N ALA A 87 12.12 -32.29 11.73
CA ALA A 87 12.14 -32.47 10.28
C ALA A 87 10.77 -32.20 9.63
N THR A 88 9.66 -32.52 10.31
CA THR A 88 8.29 -32.26 9.82
C THR A 88 7.96 -30.77 9.88
N GLU A 89 8.41 -30.07 10.92
CA GLU A 89 8.23 -28.62 11.07
C GLU A 89 8.96 -27.84 9.97
N ALA A 90 10.21 -28.22 9.66
CA ALA A 90 10.97 -27.61 8.57
C ALA A 90 10.35 -27.84 7.18
N VAL A 91 9.76 -29.02 6.92
CA VAL A 91 9.08 -29.29 5.64
C VAL A 91 7.78 -28.49 5.53
N VAL A 92 7.03 -28.34 6.63
CA VAL A 92 5.79 -27.55 6.66
C VAL A 92 6.08 -26.05 6.47
N SER A 93 7.15 -25.51 7.08
CA SER A 93 7.51 -24.10 6.93
C SER A 93 7.92 -23.76 5.50
N VAL A 94 8.74 -24.61 4.87
CA VAL A 94 9.14 -24.43 3.46
C VAL A 94 7.91 -24.52 2.54
N ALA A 95 7.00 -25.46 2.78
CA ALA A 95 5.77 -25.57 2.00
C ALA A 95 4.86 -24.33 2.15
N GLN A 96 4.79 -23.76 3.36
CA GLN A 96 4.04 -22.52 3.62
C GLN A 96 4.67 -21.32 2.89
N GLU A 97 6.00 -21.20 2.91
CA GLU A 97 6.73 -20.14 2.19
C GLU A 97 6.51 -20.22 0.67
N VAL A 98 6.61 -21.43 0.09
CA VAL A 98 6.34 -21.66 -1.33
C VAL A 98 4.90 -21.27 -1.66
N ALA A 99 3.92 -21.70 -0.86
CA ALA A 99 2.52 -21.34 -1.06
C ALA A 99 2.27 -19.83 -0.95
N MET A 100 2.95 -19.13 -0.03
CA MET A 100 2.88 -17.66 0.07
C MET A 100 3.48 -16.98 -1.17
N ALA A 101 4.61 -17.47 -1.67
CA ALA A 101 5.26 -16.94 -2.86
C ALA A 101 4.41 -17.14 -4.13
N GLU A 102 3.71 -18.27 -4.25
CA GLU A 102 2.75 -18.53 -5.33
C GLU A 102 1.54 -17.60 -5.24
N ARG A 103 0.98 -17.42 -4.04
CA ARG A 103 -0.12 -16.46 -3.81
C ARG A 103 0.30 -15.03 -4.17
N ALA A 104 1.49 -14.60 -3.75
CA ALA A 104 2.01 -13.28 -4.08
C ALA A 104 2.18 -13.08 -5.58
N LEU A 105 2.71 -14.08 -6.30
CA LEU A 105 2.80 -14.02 -7.75
C LEU A 105 1.41 -13.90 -8.41
N ALA A 106 0.43 -14.68 -7.95
CA ALA A 106 -0.94 -14.59 -8.45
C ALA A 106 -1.55 -13.20 -8.23
N GLN A 107 -1.32 -12.58 -7.07
CA GLN A 107 -1.76 -11.22 -6.78
C GLN A 107 -1.11 -10.18 -7.71
N ILE A 108 0.19 -10.30 -7.98
CA ILE A 108 0.89 -9.43 -8.94
C ILE A 108 0.31 -9.61 -10.36
N GLN A 109 0.08 -10.84 -10.80
CA GLN A 109 -0.50 -11.12 -12.13
C GLN A 109 -1.92 -10.56 -12.27
N GLN A 110 -2.74 -10.69 -11.21
CA GLN A 110 -4.06 -10.09 -11.16
C GLN A 110 -3.97 -8.56 -11.24
N ALA A 111 -3.09 -7.94 -10.46
CA ALA A 111 -2.86 -6.49 -10.50
C ALA A 111 -2.43 -6.00 -11.88
N MET A 112 -1.52 -6.71 -12.57
CA MET A 112 -1.12 -6.39 -13.94
C MET A 112 -2.29 -6.45 -14.92
N THR A 113 -3.14 -7.48 -14.80
CA THR A 113 -4.32 -7.65 -15.67
C THR A 113 -5.32 -6.51 -15.47
N LEU A 114 -5.60 -6.16 -14.21
CA LEU A 114 -6.47 -5.03 -13.87
C LEU A 114 -5.88 -3.69 -14.35
N ASP A 115 -4.58 -3.46 -14.13
CA ASP A 115 -3.88 -2.24 -14.56
C ASP A 115 -3.93 -2.06 -16.08
N GLN A 116 -3.74 -3.15 -16.84
CA GLN A 116 -3.83 -3.13 -18.30
C GLN A 116 -5.27 -2.86 -18.77
N ALA A 117 -6.27 -3.55 -18.20
CA ALA A 117 -7.67 -3.32 -18.54
C ALA A 117 -8.10 -1.87 -18.25
N LEU A 118 -7.67 -1.33 -17.10
CA LEU A 118 -7.92 0.05 -16.71
C LEU A 118 -7.30 1.05 -17.69
N GLN A 119 -6.05 0.83 -18.12
CA GLN A 119 -5.41 1.69 -19.12
C GLN A 119 -6.14 1.67 -20.47
N HIS A 120 -6.58 0.49 -20.93
CA HIS A 120 -7.37 0.37 -22.15
C HIS A 120 -8.70 1.12 -22.04
N GLN A 121 -9.40 0.98 -20.91
CA GLN A 121 -10.64 1.69 -20.64
C GLN A 121 -10.42 3.21 -20.66
N ALA A 122 -9.38 3.68 -19.98
CA ALA A 122 -9.02 5.10 -19.93
C ALA A 122 -8.76 5.71 -21.30
N LEU A 123 -8.10 4.96 -22.18
CA LEU A 123 -7.85 5.37 -23.56
C LEU A 123 -9.16 5.42 -24.36
N SER A 124 -10.04 4.43 -24.20
CA SER A 124 -11.32 4.39 -24.93
C SER A 124 -12.30 5.47 -24.48
N GLU A 125 -12.27 5.86 -23.21
CA GLU A 125 -13.19 6.82 -22.61
C GLU A 125 -12.60 8.25 -22.53
N GLY A 126 -11.33 8.43 -22.93
CA GLY A 126 -10.70 9.74 -23.09
C GLY A 126 -10.10 10.37 -21.83
N TRP A 127 -9.98 9.63 -20.72
CA TRP A 127 -9.40 10.11 -19.47
C TRP A 127 -8.00 9.52 -19.17
N ALA A 128 -7.31 8.96 -20.17
CA ALA A 128 -5.98 8.36 -20.02
C ALA A 128 -4.88 9.32 -19.54
N PHE A 129 -5.06 10.63 -19.71
CA PHE A 129 -4.10 11.65 -19.26
C PHE A 129 -4.50 12.32 -17.95
N ASP A 130 -5.63 11.92 -17.37
CA ASP A 130 -6.16 12.53 -16.17
C ASP A 130 -5.50 11.97 -14.91
N ALA A 131 -5.53 12.76 -13.84
CA ALA A 131 -5.05 12.32 -12.52
C ALA A 131 -5.84 11.11 -11.97
N SER A 132 -7.05 10.85 -12.50
CA SER A 132 -7.89 9.70 -12.14
C SER A 132 -7.21 8.37 -12.47
N LEU A 133 -6.62 8.22 -13.66
CA LEU A 133 -5.92 6.99 -14.05
C LEU A 133 -4.78 6.70 -13.09
N LYS A 134 -3.95 7.70 -12.79
CA LYS A 134 -2.83 7.53 -11.86
C LYS A 134 -3.31 7.03 -10.49
N ARG A 135 -4.38 7.62 -9.94
CA ARG A 135 -4.94 7.22 -8.64
C ARG A 135 -5.51 5.80 -8.65
N GLN A 136 -6.26 5.44 -9.68
CA GLN A 136 -6.87 4.11 -9.78
C GLN A 136 -5.81 3.01 -9.97
N ARG A 137 -4.79 3.26 -10.82
CA ARG A 137 -3.63 2.36 -10.95
C ARG A 137 -2.93 2.19 -9.61
N LEU A 138 -2.69 3.28 -8.89
CA LEU A 138 -2.05 3.22 -7.58
C LEU A 138 -2.86 2.34 -6.60
N ALA A 139 -4.19 2.45 -6.58
CA ALA A 139 -5.04 1.64 -5.72
C ALA A 139 -4.90 0.13 -6.00
N ILE A 140 -4.90 -0.26 -7.29
CA ILE A 140 -4.67 -1.66 -7.71
C ILE A 140 -3.36 -2.20 -7.14
N TRP A 141 -2.27 -1.44 -7.31
CA TRP A 141 -0.95 -1.87 -6.84
C TRP A 141 -0.79 -1.85 -5.32
N GLN A 142 -1.44 -0.91 -4.63
CA GLN A 142 -1.46 -0.87 -3.16
C GLN A 142 -2.22 -2.06 -2.58
N GLN A 143 -3.36 -2.43 -3.17
CA GLN A 143 -4.12 -3.61 -2.74
C GLN A 143 -3.27 -4.89 -2.87
N ALA A 144 -2.60 -5.06 -4.01
CA ALA A 144 -1.70 -6.19 -4.23
C ALA A 144 -0.58 -6.23 -3.18
N ARG A 145 0.03 -5.08 -2.86
CA ARG A 145 1.06 -4.99 -1.82
C ARG A 145 0.54 -5.37 -0.44
N GLN A 146 -0.63 -4.87 -0.06
CA GLN A 146 -1.21 -5.09 1.27
C GLN A 146 -1.70 -6.52 1.49
N SER A 147 -1.99 -7.25 0.41
CA SER A 147 -2.49 -8.62 0.46
C SER A 147 -1.44 -9.68 0.84
N VAL A 148 -0.14 -9.33 0.79
CA VAL A 148 0.97 -10.27 1.03
C VAL A 148 2.08 -9.63 1.84
N SER A 149 3.03 -10.44 2.32
CA SER A 149 4.20 -9.92 3.03
C SER A 149 5.09 -9.10 2.09
N SER A 150 5.82 -8.11 2.64
CA SER A 150 6.72 -7.27 1.83
C SER A 150 7.80 -8.09 1.11
N GLN A 151 8.33 -9.14 1.75
CA GLN A 151 9.29 -10.04 1.12
C GLN A 151 8.66 -10.79 -0.06
N ALA A 152 7.51 -11.44 0.15
CA ALA A 152 6.83 -12.17 -0.91
C ALA A 152 6.41 -11.26 -2.08
N TYR A 153 6.02 -10.01 -1.78
CA TYR A 153 5.73 -9.00 -2.80
C TYR A 153 6.97 -8.67 -3.64
N GLY A 154 8.12 -8.39 -3.00
CA GLY A 154 9.38 -8.10 -3.69
C GLY A 154 9.86 -9.25 -4.58
N ASP A 155 9.75 -10.49 -4.09
CA ASP A 155 10.10 -11.69 -4.84
C ASP A 155 9.14 -11.92 -6.02
N ALA A 156 7.85 -11.69 -5.81
CA ALA A 156 6.84 -11.79 -6.88
C ALA A 156 7.06 -10.73 -7.97
N LEU A 157 7.41 -9.49 -7.62
CA LEU A 157 7.80 -8.45 -8.59
C LEU A 157 9.01 -8.89 -9.42
N ALA A 158 10.05 -9.44 -8.79
CA ALA A 158 11.25 -9.94 -9.47
C ALA A 158 10.91 -11.04 -10.49
N ARG A 159 10.09 -12.01 -10.07
CA ARG A 159 9.63 -13.13 -10.91
C ARG A 159 8.78 -12.65 -12.08
N ALA A 160 7.95 -11.63 -11.88
CA ALA A 160 7.17 -10.96 -12.92
C ALA A 160 8.01 -10.06 -13.84
N GLY A 161 9.31 -9.88 -13.57
CA GLY A 161 10.18 -8.98 -14.33
C GLY A 161 9.90 -7.49 -14.07
N LEU A 162 9.21 -7.18 -12.99
CA LEU A 162 8.90 -5.82 -12.56
C LEU A 162 10.02 -5.28 -11.64
N PRO A 163 10.18 -3.94 -11.55
CA PRO A 163 11.15 -3.35 -10.65
C PRO A 163 10.84 -3.68 -9.18
N ASN A 164 11.85 -4.20 -8.47
CA ASN A 164 11.76 -4.61 -7.07
C ASN A 164 12.90 -4.06 -6.21
N GLN A 165 13.76 -3.19 -6.77
CA GLN A 165 14.83 -2.51 -6.04
C GLN A 165 14.92 -1.06 -6.49
N LEU A 166 15.12 -0.16 -5.54
CA LEU A 166 15.24 1.27 -5.75
C LEU A 166 16.68 1.73 -5.54
N TYR A 167 17.29 2.33 -6.56
CA TYR A 167 18.68 2.77 -6.56
C TYR A 167 18.77 4.29 -6.57
N VAL A 168 19.76 4.83 -5.87
CA VAL A 168 20.19 6.22 -5.98
C VAL A 168 21.04 6.37 -7.24
N GLY A 169 20.57 7.18 -8.19
CA GLY A 169 21.28 7.47 -9.43
C GLY A 169 22.18 8.70 -9.32
N SER A 170 21.67 9.77 -8.74
CA SER A 170 22.45 11.00 -8.53
C SER A 170 22.06 11.65 -7.21
N VAL A 171 23.00 12.39 -6.62
CA VAL A 171 22.79 13.15 -5.38
C VAL A 171 23.22 14.58 -5.65
N TYR A 172 22.32 15.52 -5.44
CA TYR A 172 22.60 16.93 -5.71
C TYR A 172 23.56 17.49 -4.65
N SER A 173 24.52 18.31 -5.08
CA SER A 173 25.44 18.98 -4.17
C SER A 173 24.68 19.89 -3.19
N ASN A 174 25.13 19.95 -1.94
CA ASN A 174 24.49 20.71 -0.86
C ASN A 174 23.04 20.29 -0.54
N SER A 175 22.59 19.12 -1.02
CA SER A 175 21.32 18.53 -0.58
C SER A 175 21.43 17.96 0.83
N GLU A 176 20.28 17.70 1.45
CA GLU A 176 20.22 16.95 2.70
C GLU A 176 20.80 15.55 2.55
N ALA A 177 20.44 14.83 1.48
CA ALA A 177 20.99 13.53 1.14
C ALA A 177 22.53 13.55 1.04
N SER A 178 23.11 14.57 0.39
CA SER A 178 24.56 14.74 0.32
C SER A 178 25.19 14.96 1.69
N ARG A 179 24.57 15.78 2.56
CA ARG A 179 25.06 16.00 3.93
C ARG A 179 24.98 14.77 4.82
N GLN A 180 23.96 13.93 4.60
CA GLN A 180 23.80 12.63 5.26
C GLN A 180 24.71 11.53 4.68
N GLY A 181 25.52 11.86 3.67
CA GLY A 181 26.48 10.93 3.09
C GLY A 181 25.87 9.89 2.15
N VAL A 182 24.66 10.14 1.63
CA VAL A 182 24.04 9.34 0.56
C VAL A 182 24.87 9.50 -0.72
N GLN A 183 25.08 8.40 -1.44
CA GLN A 183 25.92 8.36 -2.63
C GLN A 183 25.19 7.68 -3.81
N PRO A 184 25.54 8.06 -5.06
CA PRO A 184 25.15 7.27 -6.23
C PRO A 184 25.55 5.80 -6.07
N GLY A 185 24.63 4.90 -6.41
CA GLY A 185 24.81 3.46 -6.26
C GLY A 185 24.26 2.87 -4.95
N ASP A 186 23.88 3.70 -3.98
CA ASP A 186 23.15 3.23 -2.79
C ASP A 186 21.81 2.62 -3.20
N VAL A 187 21.42 1.53 -2.55
CA VAL A 187 20.10 0.89 -2.73
C VAL A 187 19.21 1.30 -1.57
N ILE A 188 18.08 1.95 -1.86
CA ILE A 188 17.06 2.26 -0.86
C ILE A 188 16.28 0.98 -0.57
N LEU A 189 16.31 0.55 0.69
CA LEU A 189 15.69 -0.68 1.17
C LEU A 189 14.31 -0.41 1.77
N ALA A 190 14.24 0.55 2.67
CA ALA A 190 13.04 0.90 3.42
C ALA A 190 13.01 2.38 3.80
N ILE A 191 11.81 2.87 4.06
CA ILE A 191 11.54 4.23 4.55
C ILE A 191 10.56 4.08 5.71
N ASP A 192 10.93 4.54 6.91
CA ASP A 192 10.18 4.34 8.16
C ASP A 192 9.74 2.87 8.35
N GLY A 193 10.67 1.94 8.11
CA GLY A 193 10.44 0.49 8.20
C GLY A 193 9.56 -0.10 7.08
N GLN A 194 9.03 0.70 6.16
CA GLN A 194 8.25 0.23 5.01
C GLN A 194 9.16 -0.01 3.81
N ARG A 195 9.11 -1.22 3.23
CA ARG A 195 9.95 -1.59 2.08
C ARG A 195 9.66 -0.73 0.85
N ALA A 196 10.71 -0.14 0.30
CA ALA A 196 10.66 0.66 -0.91
C ALA A 196 11.15 -0.16 -2.12
N PHE A 197 10.29 -0.33 -3.12
CA PHE A 197 10.59 -1.07 -4.35
C PHE A 197 10.71 -0.14 -5.55
N ASN A 198 10.01 1.00 -5.52
CA ASN A 198 9.95 1.91 -6.65
C ASN A 198 9.86 3.39 -6.23
N ARG A 199 9.91 4.28 -7.24
CA ARG A 199 9.84 5.73 -7.03
C ARG A 199 8.52 6.23 -6.45
N GLU A 200 7.41 5.57 -6.72
CA GLU A 200 6.12 5.98 -6.14
C GLU A 200 6.10 5.72 -4.63
N ASP A 201 6.80 4.70 -4.14
CA ASP A 201 6.94 4.45 -2.70
C ASP A 201 7.63 5.62 -1.99
N LEU A 202 8.73 6.10 -2.58
CA LEU A 202 9.47 7.26 -2.08
C LEU A 202 8.59 8.53 -2.06
N LYS A 203 7.77 8.72 -3.10
CA LYS A 203 6.81 9.84 -3.15
C LYS A 203 5.74 9.73 -2.08
N LEU A 204 5.16 8.54 -1.90
CA LEU A 204 4.13 8.32 -0.89
C LEU A 204 4.66 8.50 0.53
N ALA A 205 5.85 7.97 0.83
CA ALA A 205 6.49 8.19 2.11
C ALA A 205 6.78 9.68 2.35
N GLY A 206 7.26 10.40 1.32
CA GLY A 206 7.49 11.85 1.42
C GLY A 206 6.21 12.63 1.70
N LEU A 207 5.09 12.28 1.04
CA LEU A 207 3.79 12.88 1.31
C LEU A 207 3.28 12.55 2.72
N ALA A 208 3.42 11.30 3.16
CA ALA A 208 2.98 10.85 4.47
C ALA A 208 3.80 11.47 5.62
N SER A 209 5.08 11.79 5.38
CA SER A 209 5.94 12.44 6.37
C SER A 209 5.61 13.92 6.61
N GLU A 210 4.87 14.57 5.70
CA GLU A 210 4.57 16.00 5.76
C GLU A 210 5.80 16.91 5.99
N GLY A 211 6.98 16.47 5.52
CA GLY A 211 8.25 17.20 5.71
C GLY A 211 8.96 16.91 7.03
N ALA A 212 8.42 16.03 7.87
CA ALA A 212 9.15 15.46 9.00
C ALA A 212 10.36 14.65 8.51
N SER A 213 11.39 14.57 9.35
CA SER A 213 12.55 13.73 9.07
C SER A 213 12.16 12.27 9.21
N VAL A 214 12.37 11.49 8.14
CA VAL A 214 12.09 10.06 8.09
C VAL A 214 13.36 9.25 8.08
N GLU A 215 13.26 8.03 8.61
CA GLU A 215 14.35 7.06 8.57
C GLU A 215 14.42 6.42 7.19
N VAL A 216 15.59 6.44 6.55
CA VAL A 216 15.83 5.77 5.27
C VAL A 216 16.94 4.76 5.43
N GLU A 217 16.58 3.49 5.22
CA GLU A 217 17.51 2.38 5.21
C GLU A 217 18.10 2.21 3.80
N LEU A 218 19.42 2.17 3.74
CA LEU A 218 20.20 2.05 2.52
C LEU A 218 21.14 0.84 2.60
N MET A 219 21.49 0.29 1.44
CA MET A 219 22.58 -0.67 1.28
C MET A 219 23.64 -0.08 0.36
N ARG A 220 24.89 -0.06 0.82
CA ARG A 220 26.08 0.28 0.01
C ARG A 220 27.00 -0.93 -0.05
N GLY A 221 27.01 -1.60 -1.20
CA GLY A 221 27.71 -2.89 -1.33
C GLY A 221 27.10 -3.94 -0.38
N HIS A 222 27.79 -4.24 0.71
CA HIS A 222 27.34 -5.18 1.76
C HIS A 222 27.11 -4.49 3.12
N GLN A 223 27.15 -3.16 3.16
CA GLN A 223 26.99 -2.38 4.38
C GLN A 223 25.61 -1.74 4.42
N SER A 224 24.84 -2.02 5.48
CA SER A 224 23.62 -1.29 5.79
C SER A 224 23.96 0.08 6.40
N LEU A 225 23.26 1.10 5.93
CA LEU A 225 23.38 2.49 6.37
C LEU A 225 21.98 3.00 6.68
N THR A 226 21.85 3.78 7.74
CA THR A 226 20.60 4.49 8.06
C THR A 226 20.87 5.99 8.00
N VAL A 227 20.02 6.71 7.26
CA VAL A 227 20.08 8.18 7.19
C VAL A 227 18.72 8.77 7.51
N TRP A 228 18.71 10.03 7.92
CA TRP A 228 17.48 10.76 8.24
C TRP A 228 17.27 11.87 7.22
N LEU A 229 16.16 11.81 6.50
CA LEU A 229 15.84 12.75 5.41
C LEU A 229 14.46 13.36 5.64
N SER A 230 14.38 14.68 5.67
CA SER A 230 13.13 15.46 5.64
C SER A 230 12.56 15.63 4.23
N THR A 231 13.40 15.48 3.22
CA THR A 231 13.01 15.61 1.81
C THR A 231 13.44 14.42 0.97
N LEU A 232 12.52 13.46 0.77
CA LEU A 232 12.80 12.23 0.02
C LEU A 232 12.79 12.41 -1.51
N SER A 233 12.00 13.36 -2.00
CA SER A 233 11.80 13.61 -3.42
C SER A 233 12.64 14.77 -3.97
N GLN A 234 13.42 15.42 -3.11
CA GLN A 234 14.25 16.57 -3.46
C GLN A 234 15.72 16.26 -3.15
N GLY A 235 16.64 16.67 -4.02
CA GLY A 235 18.07 16.54 -3.74
C GLY A 235 18.67 15.15 -3.99
N LEU A 236 17.88 14.19 -4.47
CA LEU A 236 18.36 12.91 -5.00
C LEU A 236 17.52 12.47 -6.22
N GLU A 237 18.15 11.79 -7.16
CA GLU A 237 17.45 11.10 -8.25
C GLU A 237 17.52 9.60 -8.03
N VAL A 238 16.40 8.93 -8.28
CA VAL A 238 16.27 7.49 -8.10
C VAL A 238 15.79 6.80 -9.36
N TYR A 239 16.17 5.54 -9.51
CA TYR A 239 15.65 4.66 -10.55
C TYR A 239 15.39 3.28 -9.97
N SER A 240 14.42 2.58 -10.56
CA SER A 240 14.02 1.25 -10.12
C SER A 240 14.52 0.22 -11.12
N ARG A 241 14.96 -0.93 -10.63
CA ARG A 241 15.44 -2.04 -11.45
C ARG A 241 14.81 -3.35 -10.98
N SER A 242 14.60 -4.28 -11.91
CA SER A 242 14.27 -5.67 -11.59
C SER A 242 15.56 -6.46 -11.36
N VAL A 243 15.66 -7.09 -10.20
CA VAL A 243 16.76 -7.97 -9.79
C VAL A 243 16.15 -9.28 -9.32
N ARG A 244 16.60 -10.38 -9.95
CA ARG A 244 16.15 -11.75 -9.64
C ARG A 244 17.04 -12.40 -8.60
#